data_AF-A0A1B6KGW3-F1
#
_entry.id   AF-A0A1B6KGW3-F1
#
_cell.length_a   1.000
_cell.length_b   1.000
_cell.length_c   1.000
_cell.angle_alpha   90.00
_cell.angle_beta   90.00
_cell.angle_gamma   90.00
#
_symmetry.space_group_name_H-M   'P 1'
#
loop_
_entity.id
_entity.type
_entity.pdbx_description
1 polymer ?
#
loop_
_entity_poly.entity_id
_entity_poly.type
_entity_poly.pdbx_seq_one_letter_code
_entity_poly.pdbx_strand_id
1 'polypeptide(L)'
;EQVCRLSHHSRATLADIQDPYLDVPEASTYELSACYNVSIDCRSGDMVARIKTSKLFSGKIYAKGSPNSCVQDVRGSLEFELRMAYDDVECNVKHQGLGKYLNDVVIQHHDTIVTSSDLGLAVTCQYDLTNKSVSNEVDLGVHGDVRPALTEEVVVDSPNVAMKITDRHGDDVLPSAEVGDPLALRFEIIDKNSPYEIFVRELVA
;
A
#
# COMPACT_ATOMS: atom_id res chain seq x y z
N GLU A 1 6.15 -38.78 -32.78
CA GLU A 1 5.86 -38.73 -31.34
C GLU A 1 6.12 -37.32 -30.84
N GLN A 2 5.17 -36.69 -30.15
CA GLN A 2 5.43 -35.38 -29.53
C GLN A 2 6.11 -35.60 -28.17
N VAL A 3 7.33 -35.07 -28.02
CA VAL A 3 8.14 -35.22 -26.80
C VAL A 3 8.01 -33.96 -25.96
N CYS A 4 7.30 -34.04 -24.84
CA CYS A 4 7.29 -32.96 -23.85
C CYS A 4 8.55 -33.04 -22.99
N ARG A 5 9.28 -31.92 -22.88
CA ARG A 5 10.42 -31.76 -21.96
C ARG A 5 10.10 -30.66 -20.94
N LEU A 6 10.35 -30.92 -19.67
CA LEU A 6 10.17 -29.95 -18.59
C LEU A 6 11.54 -29.40 -18.20
N SER A 7 11.67 -28.08 -18.08
CA SER A 7 12.81 -27.46 -17.41
C SER A 7 12.39 -27.03 -15.99
N HIS A 8 13.35 -27.05 -15.06
CA HIS A 8 13.17 -26.47 -13.73
C HIS A 8 13.31 -24.93 -13.75
N HIS A 9 13.79 -24.37 -14.86
CA HIS A 9 14.11 -22.96 -14.97
C HIS A 9 12.90 -22.15 -15.42
N SER A 10 12.53 -21.13 -14.63
CA SER A 10 11.59 -20.08 -15.01
C SER A 10 12.33 -18.86 -15.55
N ARG A 11 11.60 -17.94 -16.17
CA ARG A 11 12.17 -16.68 -16.67
C ARG A 11 12.84 -15.88 -15.55
N ALA A 12 12.33 -15.96 -14.32
CA ALA A 12 12.94 -15.34 -13.14
C ALA A 12 14.31 -15.94 -12.77
N THR A 13 14.50 -17.25 -12.94
CA THR A 13 15.79 -17.91 -12.66
C THR A 13 16.82 -17.76 -13.78
N LEU A 14 16.40 -17.26 -14.94
CA LEU A 14 17.22 -17.13 -16.15
C LEU A 14 17.58 -15.68 -16.47
N ALA A 15 17.28 -14.74 -15.57
CA ALA A 15 17.49 -13.30 -15.79
C ALA A 15 18.95 -12.93 -16.09
N ASP A 16 19.90 -13.68 -15.54
CA ASP A 16 21.35 -13.45 -15.69
C ASP A 16 22.00 -14.27 -16.82
N ILE A 17 21.21 -15.07 -17.55
CA ILE A 17 21.72 -15.94 -18.63
C ILE A 17 21.32 -15.32 -19.97
N GLN A 18 22.31 -15.12 -20.84
CA GLN A 18 22.10 -14.67 -22.22
C GLN A 18 21.59 -15.85 -23.05
N ASP A 19 20.49 -15.64 -23.79
CA ASP A 19 19.80 -16.65 -24.61
C ASP A 19 19.46 -17.96 -23.87
N PRO A 20 18.68 -17.91 -22.78
CA PRO A 20 18.40 -19.09 -21.97
C PRO A 20 17.38 -20.06 -22.61
N TYR A 21 16.75 -19.64 -23.70
CA TYR A 21 15.80 -20.45 -24.46
C TYR A 21 16.52 -21.06 -25.67
N LEU A 22 16.64 -22.39 -25.66
CA LEU A 22 17.00 -23.15 -26.86
C LEU A 22 15.76 -23.28 -27.74
N ASP A 23 15.78 -22.61 -28.89
CA ASP A 23 14.75 -22.77 -29.91
C ASP A 23 14.92 -24.15 -30.55
N VAL A 24 13.98 -25.05 -30.27
CA VAL A 24 14.00 -26.41 -30.79
C VAL A 24 13.03 -26.46 -31.96
N PRO A 25 13.51 -26.75 -33.19
CA PRO A 25 12.63 -26.87 -34.34
C PRO A 25 11.48 -27.83 -34.06
N GLU A 26 10.26 -27.42 -34.39
CA GLU A 26 9.02 -28.20 -34.18
C GLU A 26 8.59 -28.39 -32.71
N ALA A 27 9.14 -27.64 -31.77
CA ALA A 27 8.70 -27.64 -30.36
C ALA A 27 8.21 -26.26 -29.90
N SER A 28 7.10 -26.23 -29.17
CA SER A 28 6.58 -25.03 -28.50
C SER A 28 7.05 -24.98 -27.04
N THR A 29 7.65 -23.87 -26.62
CA THR A 29 8.06 -23.66 -25.23
C THR A 29 7.01 -22.82 -24.48
N TYR A 30 6.73 -23.19 -23.23
CA TYR A 30 5.80 -22.48 -22.36
C TYR A 30 6.43 -22.29 -20.98
N GLU A 31 6.15 -21.16 -20.32
CA GLU A 31 6.60 -20.94 -18.96
C GLU A 31 5.77 -21.77 -17.95
N LEU A 32 6.48 -22.41 -17.01
CA LEU A 32 5.83 -23.25 -16.00
C LEU A 32 5.14 -22.39 -14.93
N SER A 33 5.77 -21.29 -14.51
CA SER A 33 5.21 -20.27 -13.61
C SER A 33 4.05 -19.51 -14.26
N ALA A 34 3.06 -19.14 -13.44
CA ALA A 34 2.00 -18.24 -13.87
C ALA A 34 2.55 -16.82 -14.01
N CYS A 35 2.22 -16.15 -15.13
CA CYS A 35 2.59 -14.75 -15.33
C CYS A 35 1.52 -13.87 -14.70
N TYR A 36 1.92 -12.97 -13.81
CA TYR A 36 1.03 -12.02 -13.16
C TYR A 36 1.19 -10.63 -13.78
N ASN A 37 0.10 -10.10 -14.31
CA ASN A 37 -0.01 -8.71 -14.71
C ASN A 37 -0.82 -7.97 -13.64
N VAL A 38 -0.15 -7.06 -12.93
CA VAL A 38 -0.72 -6.33 -11.79
C VAL A 38 -0.95 -4.88 -12.19
N SER A 39 -2.15 -4.38 -11.91
CA SER A 39 -2.50 -2.97 -12.06
C SER A 39 -3.12 -2.45 -10.77
N ILE A 40 -2.84 -1.19 -10.43
CA ILE A 40 -3.38 -0.54 -9.23
C ILE A 40 -4.32 0.58 -9.66
N ASP A 41 -5.52 0.57 -9.08
CA ASP A 41 -6.57 1.55 -9.34
C ASP A 41 -6.78 2.38 -8.06
N CYS A 42 -6.25 3.61 -8.05
CA CYS A 42 -6.27 4.51 -6.91
C CYS A 42 -7.53 5.40 -6.98
N ARG A 43 -8.59 5.01 -6.28
CA ARG A 43 -9.88 5.75 -6.22
C ARG A 43 -9.91 6.67 -5.00
N SER A 44 -10.91 7.56 -4.94
CA SER A 44 -11.00 8.57 -3.87
C SER A 44 -11.08 8.00 -2.45
N GLY A 45 -11.62 6.80 -2.24
CA GLY A 45 -11.75 6.18 -0.90
C GLY A 45 -10.98 4.87 -0.73
N ASP A 46 -10.45 4.29 -1.80
CA ASP A 46 -9.87 2.96 -1.79
C ASP A 46 -8.87 2.76 -2.93
N MET A 47 -7.90 1.89 -2.70
CA MET A 47 -7.05 1.36 -3.76
C MET A 47 -7.46 -0.08 -4.09
N VAL A 48 -7.52 -0.40 -5.38
CA VAL A 48 -7.86 -1.75 -5.86
C VAL A 48 -6.72 -2.32 -6.67
N ALA A 49 -6.08 -3.36 -6.14
CA ALA A 49 -5.09 -4.13 -6.86
C ALA A 49 -5.80 -5.14 -7.75
N ARG A 50 -5.67 -5.02 -9.08
CA ARG A 50 -6.23 -5.93 -10.08
C ARG A 50 -5.14 -6.81 -10.65
N ILE A 51 -5.33 -8.11 -10.56
CA ILE A 51 -4.39 -9.13 -10.98
C ILE A 51 -5.00 -9.90 -12.16
N LYS A 52 -4.25 -9.99 -13.25
CA LYS A 52 -4.52 -10.89 -14.36
C LYS A 52 -3.43 -11.93 -14.44
N THR A 53 -3.81 -13.21 -14.54
CA THR A 53 -2.88 -14.34 -14.62
C THR A 53 -3.02 -15.08 -15.94
N SER A 54 -1.93 -15.67 -16.42
CA SER A 54 -1.92 -16.51 -17.63
C SER A 54 -2.49 -17.92 -17.42
N LYS A 55 -2.69 -18.35 -16.18
CA LYS A 55 -3.23 -19.66 -15.80
C LYS A 55 -4.29 -19.51 -14.71
N LEU A 56 -5.26 -20.44 -14.67
CA LEU A 56 -6.29 -20.44 -13.63
C LEU A 56 -5.64 -20.45 -12.25
N PHE A 57 -5.93 -19.42 -11.46
CA PHE A 57 -5.44 -19.28 -10.10
C PHE A 57 -6.49 -19.78 -9.11
N SER A 58 -6.04 -20.59 -8.15
CA SER A 58 -6.81 -20.99 -6.98
C SER A 58 -5.91 -20.81 -5.76
N GLY A 59 -6.37 -20.05 -4.77
CA GLY A 59 -5.56 -19.64 -3.63
C GLY A 59 -6.11 -18.39 -2.98
N LYS A 60 -5.26 -17.62 -2.30
CA LYS A 60 -5.67 -16.41 -1.57
C LYS A 60 -4.85 -15.20 -1.97
N ILE A 61 -5.49 -14.04 -1.95
CA ILE A 61 -4.83 -12.74 -2.03
C ILE A 61 -5.17 -11.96 -0.76
N TYR A 62 -4.18 -11.36 -0.09
CA TYR A 62 -4.41 -10.66 1.18
C TYR A 62 -3.39 -9.56 1.45
N ALA A 63 -3.73 -8.65 2.35
CA ALA A 63 -2.79 -7.64 2.86
C ALA A 63 -1.85 -8.28 3.89
N LYS A 64 -0.53 -8.11 3.71
CA LYS A 64 0.53 -8.73 4.53
C LYS A 64 0.41 -8.41 6.02
N GLY A 65 0.01 -7.18 6.36
CA GLY A 65 -0.19 -6.78 7.76
C GLY A 65 -1.47 -7.33 8.39
N SER A 66 -2.40 -7.80 7.56
CA SER A 66 -3.75 -8.19 7.95
C SER A 66 -4.22 -9.45 7.18
N PRO A 67 -3.52 -10.59 7.32
CA PRO A 67 -3.75 -11.78 6.50
C PRO A 67 -5.10 -12.47 6.73
N ASN A 68 -5.76 -12.20 7.87
CA ASN A 68 -7.03 -12.82 8.22
C ASN A 68 -8.25 -11.90 8.00
N SER A 69 -8.07 -10.59 8.11
CA SER A 69 -9.15 -9.60 8.01
C SER A 69 -9.30 -9.04 6.59
N CYS A 70 -8.19 -8.84 5.88
CA CYS A 70 -8.20 -8.31 4.52
C CYS A 70 -7.68 -9.36 3.54
N VAL A 71 -8.54 -10.35 3.26
CA VAL A 71 -8.24 -11.52 2.43
C VAL A 71 -9.39 -11.83 1.48
N GLN A 72 -9.04 -12.28 0.29
CA GLN A 72 -9.98 -12.81 -0.69
C GLN A 72 -9.50 -14.18 -1.18
N ASP A 73 -10.40 -15.17 -1.07
CA ASP A 73 -10.23 -16.52 -1.57
C ASP A 73 -10.66 -16.55 -3.05
N VAL A 74 -9.76 -17.01 -3.92
CA VAL A 74 -9.97 -17.07 -5.37
C VAL A 74 -10.02 -18.53 -5.78
N ARG A 75 -11.06 -18.91 -6.52
CA ARG A 75 -11.28 -20.29 -6.96
C ARG A 75 -11.39 -20.36 -8.47
N GLY A 76 -10.31 -20.78 -9.13
CA GLY A 76 -10.26 -20.98 -10.56
C GLY A 76 -10.57 -19.72 -11.37
N SER A 77 -9.88 -18.60 -11.08
CA SER A 77 -10.05 -17.36 -11.85
C SER A 77 -8.78 -16.96 -12.58
N LEU A 78 -8.93 -16.33 -13.75
CA LEU A 78 -7.85 -15.66 -14.47
C LEU A 78 -7.69 -14.19 -14.08
N GLU A 79 -8.74 -13.59 -13.51
CA GLU A 79 -8.76 -12.20 -13.08
C GLU A 79 -9.35 -12.11 -11.67
N PHE A 80 -8.64 -11.45 -10.78
CA PHE A 80 -9.08 -11.23 -9.41
C PHE A 80 -8.55 -9.90 -8.90
N GLU A 81 -9.16 -9.38 -7.85
CA GLU A 81 -8.76 -8.10 -7.27
C GLU A 81 -8.75 -8.17 -5.75
N LEU A 82 -8.03 -7.25 -5.12
CA LEU A 82 -8.12 -6.98 -3.68
C LEU A 82 -8.40 -5.49 -3.50
N ARG A 83 -9.51 -5.19 -2.83
CA ARG A 83 -9.93 -3.84 -2.48
C ARG A 83 -9.41 -3.49 -1.10
N MET A 84 -8.74 -2.36 -0.97
CA MET A 84 -8.14 -1.88 0.27
C MET A 84 -8.57 -0.44 0.48
N ALA A 85 -9.55 -0.22 1.36
CA ALA A 85 -10.03 1.12 1.68
C ALA A 85 -8.99 1.88 2.51
N TYR A 86 -8.87 3.20 2.31
CA TYR A 86 -7.82 4.00 2.95
C TYR A 86 -8.06 4.22 4.45
N ASP A 87 -9.33 4.20 4.87
CA ASP A 87 -9.79 4.34 6.24
C ASP A 87 -9.91 2.99 6.97
N ASP A 88 -9.70 1.88 6.27
CA ASP A 88 -9.83 0.54 6.83
C ASP A 88 -8.56 0.11 7.58
N VAL A 89 -8.64 0.27 8.91
CA VAL A 89 -7.61 -0.17 9.86
C VAL A 89 -7.40 -1.69 9.78
N GLU A 90 -8.44 -2.45 9.44
CA GLU A 90 -8.36 -3.91 9.36
C GLU A 90 -7.59 -4.37 8.12
N CYS A 91 -7.36 -3.51 7.13
CA CYS A 91 -6.57 -3.84 5.95
C CYS A 91 -5.12 -3.31 6.01
N ASN A 92 -4.73 -2.67 7.13
CA ASN A 92 -3.36 -2.20 7.40
C ASN A 92 -2.77 -1.34 6.27
N VAL A 93 -3.58 -0.46 5.68
CA VAL A 93 -3.11 0.56 4.76
C VAL A 93 -2.32 1.60 5.55
N LYS A 94 -1.07 1.83 5.16
CA LYS A 94 -0.17 2.79 5.81
C LYS A 94 -0.29 4.14 5.13
N HIS A 95 -0.61 5.18 5.89
CA HIS A 95 -0.58 6.56 5.43
C HIS A 95 0.80 7.17 5.70
N GLN A 96 1.48 7.66 4.66
CA GLN A 96 2.83 8.23 4.75
C GLN A 96 2.87 9.68 4.25
N GLY A 97 2.43 10.62 5.09
CA GLY A 97 2.47 12.06 4.78
C GLY A 97 1.45 12.48 3.72
N LEU A 98 1.75 13.54 2.95
CA LEU A 98 0.88 14.28 2.00
C LEU A 98 0.11 13.41 0.96
N GLY A 99 -0.88 12.62 1.39
CA GLY A 99 -1.73 11.84 0.49
C GLY A 99 -1.08 10.61 -0.12
N LYS A 100 -0.04 10.04 0.52
CA LYS A 100 0.56 8.76 0.11
C LYS A 100 0.00 7.63 0.95
N TYR A 101 -0.49 6.59 0.29
CA TYR A 101 -1.03 5.38 0.88
C TYR A 101 -0.26 4.18 0.36
N LEU A 102 0.20 3.32 1.27
CA LEU A 102 1.00 2.14 0.96
C LEU A 102 0.35 0.89 1.55
N ASN A 103 0.45 -0.23 0.83
CA ASN A 103 0.09 -1.55 1.35
C ASN A 103 1.02 -2.61 0.74
N ASP A 104 1.22 -3.71 1.45
CA ASP A 104 1.95 -4.87 0.95
C ASP A 104 0.93 -6.00 0.72
N VAL A 105 0.72 -6.41 -0.52
CA VAL A 105 -0.23 -7.47 -0.90
C VAL A 105 0.52 -8.77 -1.16
N VAL A 106 -0.03 -9.88 -0.72
CA VAL A 106 0.51 -11.22 -0.94
C VAL A 106 -0.48 -12.05 -1.75
N ILE A 107 0.02 -12.73 -2.78
CA ILE A 107 -0.72 -13.72 -3.57
C ILE A 107 -0.13 -15.08 -3.24
N GLN A 108 -0.97 -15.95 -2.66
CA GLN A 108 -0.59 -17.26 -2.16
C GLN A 108 -1.35 -18.36 -2.89
N HIS A 109 -0.63 -19.31 -3.49
CA HIS A 109 -1.25 -20.42 -4.24
C HIS A 109 -1.83 -21.51 -3.36
N HIS A 110 -1.35 -21.65 -2.12
CA HIS A 110 -1.76 -22.71 -1.21
C HIS A 110 -2.33 -22.10 0.08
N ASP A 111 -3.45 -22.60 0.59
CA ASP A 111 -4.16 -21.98 1.72
C ASP A 111 -3.37 -21.93 3.04
N THR A 112 -2.40 -22.82 3.22
CA THR A 112 -1.71 -23.02 4.51
C THR A 112 -0.18 -22.90 4.46
N ILE A 113 0.43 -22.94 3.28
CA ILE A 113 1.89 -23.02 3.14
C ILE A 113 2.34 -21.89 2.23
N VAL A 114 3.29 -21.09 2.69
CA VAL A 114 3.97 -20.12 1.84
C VAL A 114 5.09 -20.84 1.09
N THR A 115 5.09 -20.72 -0.23
CA THR A 115 6.03 -21.37 -1.13
C THR A 115 6.83 -20.33 -1.91
N SER A 116 7.89 -20.76 -2.60
CA SER A 116 8.64 -19.90 -3.51
C SER A 116 7.84 -19.42 -4.73
N SER A 117 6.63 -19.96 -4.94
CA SER A 117 5.72 -19.51 -6.00
C SER A 117 4.85 -18.32 -5.59
N ASP A 118 4.84 -17.96 -4.30
CA ASP A 118 4.01 -16.87 -3.80
C ASP A 118 4.66 -15.51 -4.05
N LEU A 119 3.81 -14.51 -4.29
CA LEU A 119 4.25 -13.19 -4.75
C LEU A 119 3.87 -12.12 -3.74
N GLY A 120 4.87 -11.33 -3.31
CA GLY A 120 4.66 -10.12 -2.52
C GLY A 120 4.74 -8.88 -3.40
N LEU A 121 3.79 -7.96 -3.24
CA LEU A 121 3.63 -6.74 -4.03
C LEU A 121 3.54 -5.54 -3.09
N ALA A 122 4.48 -4.60 -3.21
CA ALA A 122 4.35 -3.30 -2.56
C ALA A 122 3.53 -2.37 -3.47
N VAL A 123 2.33 -2.01 -3.04
CA VAL A 123 1.43 -1.11 -3.77
C VAL A 123 1.43 0.27 -3.13
N THR A 124 1.38 1.32 -3.95
CA THR A 124 1.41 2.71 -3.48
C THR A 124 0.51 3.57 -4.34
N CYS A 125 -0.37 4.32 -3.69
CA CYS A 125 -1.17 5.38 -4.28
C CYS A 125 -0.69 6.73 -3.74
N GLN A 126 -0.49 7.69 -4.62
CA GLN A 126 -0.07 9.04 -4.25
C GLN A 126 -1.05 10.05 -4.84
N TYR A 127 -1.57 10.91 -3.98
CA TYR A 127 -2.42 12.03 -4.36
C TYR A 127 -1.67 13.35 -4.25
N ASP A 128 -1.96 14.24 -5.17
CA ASP A 128 -1.55 15.63 -5.09
C ASP A 128 -2.63 16.39 -4.31
N LEU A 129 -2.37 16.62 -3.02
CA LEU A 129 -3.25 17.37 -2.12
C LEU A 129 -3.04 18.88 -2.19
N THR A 130 -2.37 19.39 -3.23
CA THR A 130 -2.34 20.85 -3.45
C THR A 130 -3.75 21.36 -3.66
N ASN A 131 -4.03 22.56 -3.13
CA ASN A 131 -5.34 23.18 -3.17
C ASN A 131 -5.71 23.52 -4.62
N LYS A 132 -6.33 22.57 -5.32
CA LYS A 132 -6.80 22.72 -6.69
C LYS A 132 -8.29 23.01 -6.63
N SER A 133 -8.66 24.27 -6.84
CA SER A 133 -10.05 24.62 -7.07
C SER A 133 -10.48 24.01 -8.41
N VAL A 134 -11.22 22.91 -8.37
CA VAL A 134 -11.92 22.41 -9.56
C VAL A 134 -13.11 23.34 -9.78
N SER A 135 -12.90 24.42 -10.53
CA SER A 135 -14.02 25.18 -11.05
C SER A 135 -14.70 24.31 -12.10
N ASN A 136 -15.82 23.70 -11.73
CA ASN A 136 -16.79 23.29 -12.74
C ASN A 136 -17.26 24.58 -13.41
N GLU A 137 -16.77 24.85 -14.61
CA GLU A 137 -17.23 25.95 -15.46
C GLU A 137 -18.63 25.60 -15.97
N VAL A 138 -19.61 25.54 -15.04
CA VAL A 138 -21.01 25.61 -15.40
C VAL A 138 -21.31 27.10 -15.45
N ASP A 139 -21.41 27.63 -16.67
CA ASP A 139 -21.94 28.97 -16.92
C ASP A 139 -23.43 28.98 -16.53
N LEU A 140 -23.69 29.16 -15.24
CA LEU A 140 -24.99 29.52 -14.70
C LEU A 140 -25.02 31.04 -14.61
N GLY A 141 -25.28 31.70 -15.73
CA GLY A 141 -25.59 33.13 -15.79
C GLY A 141 -26.86 33.44 -14.99
N VAL A 142 -26.75 33.55 -13.67
CA VAL A 142 -27.82 34.05 -12.79
C VAL A 142 -27.72 35.56 -12.74
N HIS A 143 -28.53 36.25 -13.56
CA HIS A 143 -28.77 37.67 -13.42
C HIS A 143 -29.67 37.94 -12.20
N GLY A 144 -29.06 38.05 -11.02
CA GLY A 144 -29.76 38.44 -9.80
C GLY A 144 -28.81 38.66 -8.63
N ASP A 145 -28.88 39.82 -7.99
CA ASP A 145 -28.03 40.25 -6.88
C ASP A 145 -28.29 39.41 -5.62
N VAL A 146 -27.59 38.29 -5.50
CA VAL A 146 -27.57 37.47 -4.28
C VAL A 146 -26.25 37.74 -3.58
N ARG A 147 -26.30 38.47 -2.47
CA ARG A 147 -25.16 38.61 -1.56
C ARG A 147 -24.86 37.24 -0.96
N PRO A 148 -23.73 36.58 -1.29
CA PRO A 148 -23.38 35.34 -0.63
C PRO A 148 -23.03 35.68 0.82
N ALA A 149 -23.63 34.96 1.77
CA ALA A 149 -23.17 34.98 3.14
C ALA A 149 -21.75 34.38 3.15
N LEU A 150 -20.76 35.19 3.53
CA LEU A 150 -19.38 34.76 3.72
C LEU A 150 -19.38 33.65 4.79
N THR A 151 -19.25 32.40 4.37
CA THR A 151 -18.84 31.30 5.24
C THR A 151 -17.32 31.26 5.22
N GLU A 152 -16.69 31.70 6.31
CA GLU A 152 -15.27 31.43 6.52
C GLU A 152 -15.11 29.96 6.93
N GLU A 153 -14.69 29.14 5.99
CA GLU A 153 -14.14 27.81 6.31
C GLU A 153 -12.67 28.00 6.69
N VAL A 154 -12.38 27.96 7.98
CA VAL A 154 -10.99 27.93 8.46
C VAL A 154 -10.51 26.48 8.36
N VAL A 155 -9.86 26.16 7.24
CA VAL A 155 -9.14 24.89 7.08
C VAL A 155 -7.83 25.01 7.89
N VAL A 156 -7.64 24.13 8.88
CA VAL A 156 -6.40 24.08 9.66
C VAL A 156 -5.64 22.79 9.37
N ASP A 157 -4.40 22.95 8.93
CA ASP A 157 -3.50 21.84 8.62
C ASP A 157 -3.24 20.94 9.85
N SER A 158 -3.07 19.64 9.61
CA SER A 158 -2.72 18.70 10.67
C SER A 158 -1.33 18.98 11.22
N PRO A 159 -1.12 18.90 12.56
CA PRO A 159 0.16 19.24 13.16
C PRO A 159 1.21 18.15 12.92
N ASN A 160 2.46 18.57 12.81
CA ASN A 160 3.59 17.64 12.88
C ASN A 160 3.91 17.31 14.33
N VAL A 161 4.03 16.02 14.66
CA VAL A 161 4.37 15.52 16.00
C VAL A 161 5.76 14.87 15.98
N ALA A 162 6.56 15.15 17.00
CA ALA A 162 7.86 14.52 17.22
C ALA A 162 7.88 13.72 18.52
N MET A 163 8.57 12.58 18.51
CA MET A 163 8.94 11.82 19.70
C MET A 163 10.40 12.09 20.04
N LYS A 164 10.68 12.40 21.30
CA LYS A 164 12.03 12.55 21.86
C LYS A 164 12.20 11.62 23.05
N ILE A 165 13.38 11.03 23.16
CA ILE A 165 13.80 10.30 24.36
C ILE A 165 14.48 11.30 25.27
N THR A 166 13.98 11.47 26.50
CA THR A 166 14.53 12.38 27.51
C THR A 166 15.02 11.60 28.72
N ASP A 167 15.81 12.26 29.55
CA ASP A 167 16.10 11.76 30.89
C ASP A 167 14.85 11.80 31.81
N ARG A 168 15.01 11.33 33.07
CA ARG A 168 13.93 11.33 34.07
C ARG A 168 13.46 12.73 34.52
N HIS A 169 14.26 13.76 34.25
CA HIS A 169 13.96 15.14 34.61
C HIS A 169 13.32 15.91 33.45
N GLY A 170 13.29 15.33 32.25
CA GLY A 170 12.70 15.91 31.05
C GLY A 170 13.62 16.88 30.33
N ASP A 171 14.90 16.91 30.72
CA ASP A 171 15.92 17.79 30.15
C ASP A 171 16.81 17.02 29.17
N ASP A 172 16.93 17.60 27.98
CA ASP A 172 17.73 17.19 26.81
C ASP A 172 17.68 15.73 26.32
N VAL A 173 17.85 15.60 25.01
CA VAL A 173 17.77 14.32 24.30
C VAL A 173 19.06 13.54 24.55
N LEU A 174 18.97 12.37 25.20
CA LEU A 174 20.11 11.47 25.26
C LEU A 174 20.42 10.97 23.84
N PRO A 175 21.62 11.21 23.28
CA PRO A 175 21.96 10.80 21.91
C PRO A 175 22.08 9.28 21.76
N SER A 176 22.23 8.56 22.88
CA SER A 176 22.27 7.10 22.95
C SER A 176 21.78 6.64 24.33
N ALA A 177 21.05 5.52 24.37
CA ALA A 177 20.63 4.85 25.60
C ALA A 177 21.22 3.45 25.64
N GLU A 178 21.70 3.02 26.81
CA GLU A 178 22.23 1.67 27.01
C GLU A 178 21.19 0.74 27.64
N VAL A 179 21.41 -0.57 27.51
CA VAL A 179 20.51 -1.58 28.08
C VAL A 179 20.54 -1.49 29.59
N GLY A 180 19.41 -1.10 30.18
CA GLY A 180 19.25 -0.89 31.62
C GLY A 180 18.94 0.56 31.99
N ASP A 181 19.10 1.49 31.05
CA ASP A 181 18.77 2.90 31.29
C ASP A 181 17.24 3.11 31.34
N PRO A 182 16.76 3.92 32.30
CA PRO A 182 15.37 4.33 32.32
C PRO A 182 15.11 5.39 31.24
N LEU A 183 14.27 5.06 30.27
CA LEU A 183 13.88 5.98 29.20
C LEU A 183 12.58 6.71 29.55
N ALA A 184 12.57 8.03 29.38
CA ALA A 184 11.34 8.82 29.32
C ALA A 184 11.06 9.19 27.86
N LEU A 185 9.83 9.00 27.40
CA LEU A 185 9.41 9.36 26.04
C LEU A 185 8.55 10.62 26.11
N ARG A 186 8.93 11.64 25.33
CA ARG A 186 8.22 12.92 25.23
C ARG A 186 7.70 13.10 23.82
N PHE A 187 6.40 13.30 23.69
CA PHE A 187 5.72 13.59 22.43
C PHE A 187 5.34 15.07 22.40
N GLU A 188 5.67 15.78 21.32
CA GLU A 188 5.36 17.20 21.18
C GLU A 188 4.90 17.56 19.76
N ILE A 189 3.91 18.45 19.67
CA ILE A 189 3.58 19.12 18.41
C ILE A 189 4.68 20.14 18.16
N ILE A 190 5.32 20.05 17.00
CA ILE A 190 6.41 20.96 16.61
C ILE A 190 5.89 22.38 16.39
N ASP A 191 4.65 22.51 15.88
CA ASP A 191 4.00 23.78 15.64
C ASP A 191 3.30 24.34 16.88
N LYS A 192 3.89 25.40 17.46
CA LYS A 192 3.37 26.06 18.67
C LYS A 192 2.03 26.76 18.47
N ASN A 193 1.65 27.08 17.23
CA ASN A 193 0.38 27.75 16.93
C ASN A 193 -0.70 26.76 16.50
N SER A 194 -0.45 25.46 16.61
CA SER A 194 -1.43 24.45 16.29
C SER A 194 -2.64 24.54 17.24
N PRO A 195 -3.88 24.50 16.73
CA PRO A 195 -5.07 24.44 17.58
C PRO A 195 -5.34 23.04 18.14
N TYR A 196 -4.51 22.05 17.79
CA TYR A 196 -4.68 20.65 18.18
C TYR A 196 -3.93 20.32 19.48
N GLU A 197 -4.43 19.32 20.20
CA GLU A 197 -3.79 18.73 21.39
C GLU A 197 -3.41 17.26 21.10
N ILE A 198 -2.49 16.70 21.89
CA ILE A 198 -2.01 15.32 21.70
C ILE A 198 -2.46 14.44 22.86
N PHE A 199 -2.93 13.23 22.52
CA PHE A 199 -3.10 12.14 23.47
C PHE A 199 -2.47 10.86 22.91
N VAL A 200 -1.60 10.22 23.70
CA VAL A 200 -0.94 8.98 23.30
C VAL A 200 -1.83 7.79 23.67
N ARG A 201 -2.36 7.09 22.68
CA ARG A 201 -3.30 5.98 22.88
C ARG A 201 -2.59 4.64 23.10
N GLU A 202 -1.61 4.32 22.27
CA GLU A 202 -0.91 3.04 22.28
C GLU A 202 0.59 3.27 22.06
N LEU A 203 1.41 2.60 22.89
CA LEU A 203 2.86 2.57 22.79
C LEU A 203 3.29 1.10 22.72
N VAL A 204 3.90 0.71 21.60
CA VAL A 204 4.36 -0.65 21.36
C VAL A 204 5.88 -0.62 21.19
N ALA A 205 6.57 -1.52 21.90
CA ALA A 205 8.02 -1.68 21.88
C ALA A 205 8.48 -2.67 20.81
#